data_AF-A0A2W5X6H5-F1
#
_entry.id   AF-A0A2W5X6H5-F1
#
_cell.length_a   1.000
_cell.length_b   1.000
_cell.length_c   1.000
_cell.angle_alpha   90.00
_cell.angle_beta   90.00
_cell.angle_gamma   90.00
#
_symmetry.space_group_name_H-M   'P 1'
#
loop_
_entity.id
_entity.type
_entity.pdbx_description
1 polymer ?
#
loop_
_entity_poly.entity_id
_entity_poly.type
_entity_poly.pdbx_seq_one_letter_code
_entity_poly.pdbx_strand_id
1 'polypeptide(L)'
;MVQTTVPPKAPAAVPPRQPSLADIRKIRQALDEAYDDEAGCYRGNASDRSLSERLDVPRAWVSNEREHAYGPERCEQDREDLAKVEGIKQRAADLEAQAMEVAQAAETLRRDAEAMRARLAARGVQ
;
A
#
# COMPACT_ATOMS: atom_id res chain seq x y z
N MET A 1 -39.23 -15.15 45.83
CA MET A 1 -38.41 -13.93 45.77
C MET A 1 -37.33 -14.17 44.73
N VAL A 2 -37.45 -13.57 43.53
CA VAL A 2 -36.48 -13.73 42.44
C VAL A 2 -35.63 -12.47 42.43
N GLN A 3 -34.34 -12.59 42.77
CA GLN A 3 -33.39 -11.49 42.65
C GLN A 3 -32.98 -11.36 41.18
N THR A 4 -33.34 -10.26 40.56
CA THR A 4 -32.85 -9.85 39.24
C THR A 4 -31.50 -9.16 39.43
N THR A 5 -30.42 -9.79 38.98
CA THR A 5 -29.10 -9.18 38.89
C THR A 5 -29.00 -8.34 37.61
N VAL A 6 -28.82 -7.02 37.75
CA VAL A 6 -28.56 -6.11 36.64
C VAL A 6 -27.06 -6.21 36.26
N PRO A 7 -26.70 -6.44 34.99
CA PRO A 7 -25.29 -6.52 34.57
C PRO A 7 -24.60 -5.14 34.63
N PRO A 8 -23.29 -5.08 34.90
CA PRO A 8 -22.56 -3.82 35.05
C PRO A 8 -22.48 -3.06 33.72
N LYS A 9 -22.86 -1.78 33.76
CA LYS A 9 -22.77 -0.81 32.67
C LYS A 9 -21.30 -0.64 32.25
N ALA A 10 -21.00 -0.93 30.98
CA ALA A 10 -19.68 -0.71 30.38
C ALA A 10 -19.21 0.74 30.58
N PRO A 11 -17.90 0.99 30.78
CA PRO A 11 -17.39 2.34 30.96
C PRO A 11 -17.67 3.19 29.72
N ALA A 12 -18.20 4.40 29.94
CA ALA A 12 -18.46 5.35 28.87
C ALA A 12 -17.14 5.73 28.19
N ALA A 13 -17.08 5.62 26.86
CA ALA A 13 -15.95 6.07 26.07
C ALA A 13 -15.74 7.57 26.32
N VAL A 14 -14.50 7.97 26.64
CA VAL A 14 -14.14 9.38 26.76
C VAL A 14 -14.35 10.02 25.38
N PRO A 15 -15.14 11.11 25.26
CA PRO A 15 -15.37 11.75 23.98
C PRO A 15 -14.03 12.20 23.38
N PRO A 16 -13.84 12.07 22.05
CA PRO A 16 -12.62 12.49 21.40
C PRO A 16 -12.35 13.96 21.73
N ARG A 17 -11.10 14.27 22.06
CA ARG A 17 -10.67 15.65 22.27
C ARG A 17 -11.09 16.48 21.06
N GLN A 18 -11.56 17.70 21.30
CA GLN A 18 -11.79 18.69 20.25
C GLN A 18 -10.49 19.50 20.06
N PRO A 19 -10.13 19.85 18.81
CA PRO A 19 -8.95 20.66 18.55
C PRO A 19 -9.11 22.05 19.16
N SER A 20 -8.06 22.58 19.78
CA SER A 20 -8.04 24.00 20.16
C SER A 20 -7.82 24.88 18.92
N LEU A 21 -8.13 26.17 19.01
CA LEU A 21 -7.82 27.12 17.92
C LEU A 21 -6.32 27.17 17.58
N ALA A 22 -5.46 26.95 18.57
CA ALA A 22 -4.02 26.87 18.36
C ALA A 22 -3.64 25.62 17.56
N ASP A 23 -4.30 24.49 17.83
CA ASP A 23 -4.06 23.24 17.08
C ASP A 23 -4.57 23.37 15.64
N ILE A 24 -5.75 23.94 15.44
CA ILE A 24 -6.30 24.23 14.11
C ILE A 24 -5.32 25.10 13.32
N ARG A 25 -4.78 26.16 13.94
CA ARG A 25 -3.82 27.06 13.28
C ARG A 25 -2.54 26.33 12.87
N LYS A 26 -2.00 25.45 13.74
CA LYS A 26 -0.82 24.63 13.41
C LYS A 26 -1.09 23.66 12.27
N ILE A 27 -2.25 23.00 12.28
CA ILE A 27 -2.66 22.06 11.24
C ILE A 27 -2.78 22.78 9.90
N ARG A 28 -3.45 23.94 9.85
CA ARG A 28 -3.60 24.72 8.62
C ARG A 28 -2.27 25.17 8.03
N GLN A 29 -1.39 25.71 8.87
CA GLN A 29 -0.05 26.09 8.41
C GLN A 29 0.72 24.89 7.83
N ALA A 30 0.64 23.74 8.48
CA ALA A 30 1.28 22.52 7.99
C ALA A 30 0.65 22.01 6.68
N LEU A 31 -0.65 22.20 6.49
CA LEU A 31 -1.34 21.87 5.24
C LEU A 31 -0.96 22.85 4.12
N ASP A 32 -0.86 24.15 4.39
CA ASP A 32 -0.43 25.15 3.39
C ASP A 32 0.97 24.85 2.83
N GLU A 33 1.86 24.30 3.67
CA GLU A 33 3.21 23.90 3.26
C GLU A 33 3.23 22.59 2.45
N ALA A 34 2.35 21.65 2.80
CA ALA A 34 2.44 20.26 2.35
C ALA A 34 1.41 19.89 1.29
N TYR A 35 0.33 20.65 1.14
CA TYR A 35 -0.76 20.39 0.21
C TYR A 35 -0.58 21.20 -1.08
N ASP A 36 -0.95 20.61 -2.19
CA ASP A 36 -1.00 21.23 -3.50
C ASP A 36 -2.47 21.38 -3.88
N ASP A 37 -2.97 22.61 -3.79
CA ASP A 37 -4.38 22.94 -4.05
C ASP A 37 -4.76 22.73 -5.52
N GLU A 38 -3.83 23.03 -6.45
CA GLU A 38 -4.07 22.81 -7.88
C GLU A 38 -4.13 21.32 -8.22
N ALA A 39 -3.26 20.52 -7.60
CA ALA A 39 -3.24 19.07 -7.79
C ALA A 39 -4.29 18.32 -6.93
N GLY A 40 -4.88 18.98 -5.92
CA GLY A 40 -5.82 18.36 -4.99
C GLY A 40 -5.20 17.22 -4.16
N CYS A 41 -3.91 17.32 -3.85
CA CYS A 41 -3.19 16.28 -3.10
C CYS A 41 -1.97 16.79 -2.34
N TYR A 42 -1.42 15.93 -1.48
CA TYR A 42 -0.17 16.22 -0.79
C TYR A 42 1.05 16.17 -1.70
N ARG A 43 1.96 17.14 -1.52
CA ARG A 43 3.28 17.19 -2.14
C ARG A 43 4.18 16.10 -1.58
N GLY A 44 4.89 15.39 -2.47
CA GLY A 44 5.85 14.35 -2.11
C GLY A 44 5.22 13.23 -1.27
N ASN A 45 5.88 12.85 -0.18
CA ASN A 45 5.44 11.76 0.70
C ASN A 45 4.53 12.23 1.86
N ALA A 46 4.05 13.47 1.83
CA ALA A 46 3.14 13.96 2.85
C ALA A 46 1.77 13.27 2.76
N SER A 47 1.12 13.18 3.92
CA SER A 47 -0.17 12.56 4.15
C SER A 47 -0.74 13.03 5.49
N ASP A 48 -2.05 12.89 5.69
CA ASP A 48 -2.69 13.19 6.98
C ASP A 48 -1.98 12.50 8.16
N ARG A 49 -1.53 11.25 7.94
CA ARG A 49 -0.78 10.47 8.93
C ARG A 49 0.54 11.16 9.28
N SER A 50 1.36 11.45 8.28
CA SER A 50 2.67 12.07 8.50
C SER A 50 2.57 13.45 9.17
N LEU A 51 1.54 14.23 8.84
CA LEU A 51 1.28 15.52 9.49
C LEU A 51 0.81 15.34 10.93
N SER A 52 -0.07 14.36 11.18
CA SER A 52 -0.57 14.05 12.53
C SER A 52 0.55 13.62 13.48
N GLU A 53 1.47 12.77 13.01
CA GLU A 53 2.63 12.31 13.76
C GLU A 53 3.62 13.46 14.01
N ARG A 54 3.85 14.32 13.00
CA ARG A 54 4.74 15.49 13.11
C ARG A 54 4.23 16.54 14.10
N LEU A 55 2.91 16.76 14.15
CA LEU A 55 2.29 17.80 14.96
C LEU A 55 1.81 17.30 16.33
N ASP A 56 1.91 15.99 16.60
CA ASP A 56 1.36 15.33 17.79
C ASP A 56 -0.15 15.61 17.99
N VAL A 57 -0.92 15.44 16.92
CA VAL A 57 -2.38 15.64 16.91
C VAL A 57 -3.09 14.42 16.33
N PRO A 58 -4.37 14.18 16.67
CA PRO A 58 -5.15 13.13 16.02
C PRO A 58 -5.25 13.30 14.49
N ARG A 59 -5.02 12.21 13.73
CA ARG A 59 -5.15 12.18 12.25
C ARG A 59 -6.49 12.73 11.76
N ALA A 60 -7.59 12.40 12.44
CA ALA A 60 -8.92 12.86 12.10
C ALA A 60 -9.04 14.40 12.08
N TRP A 61 -8.30 15.11 12.94
CA TRP A 61 -8.31 16.57 12.92
C TRP A 61 -7.65 17.11 11.66
N VAL A 62 -6.56 16.48 11.21
CA VAL A 62 -5.87 16.86 9.97
C VAL A 62 -6.77 16.58 8.76
N SER A 63 -7.38 15.40 8.68
CA SER A 63 -8.30 15.05 7.59
C SER A 63 -9.49 16.02 7.51
N ASN A 64 -10.09 16.36 8.66
CA ASN A 64 -11.23 17.28 8.71
C ASN A 64 -10.84 18.71 8.28
N GLU A 65 -9.72 19.24 8.77
CA GLU A 65 -9.27 20.58 8.38
C GLU A 65 -8.83 20.63 6.92
N ARG A 66 -8.20 19.56 6.41
CA ARG A 66 -7.87 19.43 4.98
C ARG A 66 -9.13 19.46 4.12
N GLU A 67 -10.13 18.65 4.45
CA GLU A 67 -11.39 18.60 3.70
C GLU A 67 -12.13 19.93 3.77
N HIS A 68 -12.10 20.61 4.92
CA HIS A 68 -12.72 21.92 5.08
C HIS A 68 -11.99 23.03 4.30
N ALA A 69 -10.67 22.97 4.16
CA ALA A 69 -9.87 24.00 3.51
C ALA A 69 -9.66 23.77 1.99
N TYR A 70 -9.41 22.53 1.57
CA TYR A 70 -9.02 22.18 0.19
C TYR A 70 -10.00 21.19 -0.48
N GLY A 71 -10.95 20.64 0.27
CA GLY A 71 -11.89 19.64 -0.23
C GLY A 71 -11.36 18.20 -0.15
N PRO A 72 -12.07 17.24 -0.79
CA PRO A 72 -11.72 15.83 -0.69
C PRO A 72 -10.37 15.54 -1.36
N GLU A 73 -9.57 14.65 -0.76
CA GLU A 73 -8.30 14.21 -1.33
C GLU A 73 -8.54 13.42 -2.63
N ARG A 74 -7.88 13.84 -3.71
CA ARG A 74 -8.12 13.26 -5.04
C ARG A 74 -7.13 12.17 -5.41
N CYS A 75 -5.95 12.12 -4.77
CA CYS A 75 -4.86 11.24 -5.19
C CYS A 75 -4.57 10.05 -4.25
N GLU A 76 -5.39 9.81 -3.21
CA GLU A 76 -5.24 8.59 -2.39
C GLU A 76 -5.39 7.35 -3.27
N GLN A 77 -6.40 7.34 -4.14
CA GLN A 77 -6.62 6.26 -5.11
C GLN A 77 -5.47 6.12 -6.11
N ASP A 78 -4.95 7.25 -6.62
CA ASP A 78 -3.83 7.24 -7.57
C ASP A 78 -2.56 6.63 -6.95
N ARG A 79 -2.30 6.89 -5.65
CA ARG A 79 -1.17 6.29 -4.93
C ARG A 79 -1.33 4.79 -4.75
N GLU A 80 -2.54 4.33 -4.42
CA GLU A 80 -2.83 2.89 -4.37
C GLU A 80 -2.64 2.24 -5.74
N ASP A 81 -3.10 2.89 -6.80
CA ASP A 81 -2.99 2.39 -8.16
C ASP A 81 -1.54 2.37 -8.64
N LEU A 82 -0.73 3.36 -8.27
CA LEU A 82 0.71 3.36 -8.50
C LEU A 82 1.39 2.16 -7.81
N ALA A 83 1.04 1.90 -6.54
CA ALA A 83 1.58 0.74 -5.81
C ALA A 83 1.17 -0.59 -6.47
N LYS A 84 -0.07 -0.70 -6.98
CA LYS A 84 -0.52 -1.86 -7.75
C LYS A 84 0.27 -2.02 -9.05
N VAL A 85 0.54 -0.93 -9.77
CA VAL A 85 1.34 -0.95 -11.00
C VAL A 85 2.75 -1.44 -10.74
N GLU A 86 3.42 -0.94 -9.69
CA GLU A 86 4.76 -1.40 -9.33
C GLU A 86 4.76 -2.88 -8.90
N GLY A 87 3.73 -3.33 -8.18
CA GLY A 87 3.53 -4.75 -7.86
C GLY A 87 3.34 -5.63 -9.11
N ILE A 88 2.62 -5.14 -10.12
CA ILE A 88 2.45 -5.83 -11.42
C ILE A 88 3.79 -5.93 -12.15
N LYS A 89 4.57 -4.83 -12.21
CA LYS A 89 5.89 -4.82 -12.85
C LYS A 89 6.83 -5.84 -12.22
N GLN A 90 6.89 -5.90 -10.89
CA GLN A 90 7.75 -6.87 -10.21
C GLN A 90 7.34 -8.31 -10.54
N ARG A 91 6.03 -8.61 -10.50
CA ARG A 91 5.53 -9.95 -10.86
C ARG A 91 5.81 -10.31 -12.32
N ALA A 92 5.77 -9.34 -13.23
CA ALA A 92 6.13 -9.56 -14.63
C ALA A 92 7.62 -9.90 -14.77
N ALA A 93 8.50 -9.15 -14.09
CA ALA A 93 9.94 -9.43 -14.09
C ALA A 93 10.26 -10.82 -13.51
N ASP A 94 9.60 -11.21 -12.42
CA ASP A 94 9.77 -12.53 -11.82
C ASP A 94 9.32 -13.66 -12.78
N LEU A 95 8.23 -13.44 -13.51
CA LEU A 95 7.71 -14.39 -14.50
C LEU A 95 8.64 -14.51 -15.71
N GLU A 96 9.21 -13.39 -16.18
CA GLU A 96 10.21 -13.37 -17.24
C GLU A 96 11.47 -14.15 -16.85
N ALA A 97 11.95 -13.98 -15.60
CA ALA A 97 13.08 -14.74 -15.09
C ALA A 97 12.78 -16.25 -15.05
N GLN A 98 11.62 -16.65 -14.53
CA GLN A 98 11.20 -18.06 -14.52
C GLN A 98 11.08 -18.65 -15.92
N ALA A 99 10.54 -17.89 -16.88
CA ALA A 99 10.44 -18.34 -18.27
C ALA A 99 11.83 -18.57 -18.89
N MET A 100 12.81 -17.72 -18.58
CA MET A 100 14.18 -17.88 -19.04
C MET A 100 14.82 -19.15 -18.46
N GLU A 101 14.62 -19.42 -17.17
CA GLU A 101 15.12 -20.64 -16.51
C GLU A 101 14.53 -21.91 -17.15
N VAL A 102 13.21 -21.91 -17.38
CA VAL A 102 12.52 -23.03 -18.03
C VAL A 102 13.04 -23.23 -19.46
N ALA A 103 13.26 -22.15 -20.21
CA ALA A 103 13.81 -22.24 -21.56
C ALA A 103 15.22 -22.85 -21.58
N GLN A 104 16.08 -22.48 -20.63
CA GLN A 104 17.42 -23.06 -20.49
C GLN A 104 17.37 -24.55 -20.11
N ALA A 105 16.47 -24.92 -19.19
CA ALA A 105 16.27 -26.32 -18.81
C ALA A 105 15.75 -27.15 -19.99
N ALA A 106 14.80 -26.62 -20.76
CA ALA A 106 14.27 -27.27 -21.96
C ALA A 106 15.37 -27.48 -23.02
N GLU A 107 16.23 -26.49 -23.24
CA GLU A 107 17.36 -26.61 -24.16
C GLU A 107 18.35 -27.70 -23.73
N THR A 108 18.64 -27.78 -22.43
CA THR A 108 19.52 -28.83 -21.87
C THR A 108 18.93 -30.21 -22.09
N LEU A 109 17.64 -30.40 -21.75
CA LEU A 109 16.94 -31.67 -21.96
C LEU A 109 16.91 -32.08 -23.44
N ARG A 110 16.74 -31.12 -24.34
CA ARG A 110 16.73 -31.37 -25.79
C ARG A 110 18.09 -31.88 -26.28
N ARG A 111 19.18 -31.27 -25.83
CA ARG A 111 20.55 -31.73 -26.13
C ARG A 111 20.83 -33.11 -25.56
N ASP A 112 20.40 -33.38 -24.32
CA ASP A 112 20.58 -34.68 -23.69
C ASP A 112 19.82 -35.78 -24.44
N ALA A 113 18.59 -35.50 -24.90
CA ALA A 113 17.82 -36.41 -25.72
C ALA A 113 18.49 -36.71 -27.06
N GLU A 114 19.00 -35.69 -27.75
CA GLU A 114 19.76 -35.84 -28.98
C GLU A 114 21.03 -36.69 -28.77
N ALA A 115 21.77 -36.43 -27.70
CA ALA A 115 22.97 -37.19 -27.35
C ALA A 115 22.64 -38.66 -27.01
N MET A 116 21.56 -38.91 -26.27
CA MET A 116 21.10 -40.28 -25.99
C MET A 116 20.69 -41.01 -27.28
N ARG A 117 19.94 -40.34 -28.16
CA ARG A 117 19.54 -40.89 -29.45
C ARG A 117 20.76 -41.27 -30.30
N ALA A 118 21.77 -40.41 -30.35
CA ALA A 118 23.02 -40.69 -31.08
C ALA A 118 23.76 -41.92 -30.51
N ARG A 119 23.82 -42.06 -29.17
CA ARG A 119 24.42 -43.23 -28.51
C ARG A 119 23.65 -44.53 -28.80
N LEU A 120 22.32 -44.48 -28.85
CA LEU A 120 21.49 -45.64 -29.19
C LEU A 120 21.70 -46.07 -30.65
N ALA A 121 21.72 -45.10 -31.57
CA ALA A 121 21.98 -45.37 -32.98
C ALA A 121 23.37 -46.01 -33.20
N ALA A 122 24.40 -45.53 -32.49
CA ALA A 122 25.75 -46.11 -32.53
C ALA A 122 25.82 -47.56 -32.03
N ARG A 123 24.85 -47.99 -31.20
CA ARG A 123 24.72 -49.36 -30.70
C ARG A 123 23.83 -50.25 -31.57
N GLY A 124 23.31 -49.72 -32.70
CA GLY A 124 22.40 -50.43 -33.58
C GLY A 124 20.97 -50.58 -33.05
N VAL A 125 20.60 -49.81 -32.01
CA VAL A 125 19.23 -49.77 -31.49
C VAL A 125 18.48 -48.67 -32.25
N GLN A 126 17.51 -49.06 -33.08
CA GLN A 126 16.66 -48.15 -33.86
C GLN A 126 15.44 -47.68 -33.06
#